data_AF-A0A401XLN5-F1
#
_entry.id   AF-A0A401XLN5-F1
#
_cell.length_a   1.000
_cell.length_b   1.000
_cell.length_c   1.000
_cell.angle_alpha   90.00
_cell.angle_beta   90.00
_cell.angle_gamma   90.00
#
_symmetry.space_group_name_H-M   'P 1'
#
loop_
_entity.id
_entity.type
_entity.pdbx_description
1 polymer ?
#
loop_
_entity_poly.entity_id
_entity_poly.type
_entity_poly.pdbx_seq_one_letter_code
_entity_poly.pdbx_strand_id
1 'polypeptide(L)'
;MIAQFLGFFIFIITTFALFIFYYIKVFWHLKLLVLQNKKGKTPKELQAMDLLIFDWKNAEERKLRLEALWMYPLLFPVEIDERDKGEVLHIKQTIKRWNIAIYLTLMAMLLSYIYISKTGFGG
;
A
#
# COMPACT_ATOMS: atom_id res chain seq x y z
N MET A 1 -4.16 5.44 33.16
CA MET A 1 -5.32 4.84 32.49
C MET A 1 -5.76 5.58 31.22
N ILE A 2 -6.23 6.84 31.28
CA ILE A 2 -6.70 7.55 30.06
C ILE A 2 -5.61 7.68 28.98
N ALA A 3 -4.38 8.05 29.36
CA ALA A 3 -3.26 8.16 28.42
C ALA A 3 -2.86 6.81 27.77
N GLN A 4 -2.97 5.71 28.53
CA GLN A 4 -2.71 4.36 28.02
C GLN A 4 -3.79 3.93 27.03
N PHE A 5 -5.07 4.21 27.35
CA PHE A 5 -6.18 3.95 26.44
C PHE A 5 -6.04 4.74 25.13
N LEU A 6 -5.73 6.04 25.21
CA LEU A 6 -5.47 6.87 24.03
C LEU A 6 -4.28 6.35 23.21
N GLY A 7 -3.19 5.95 23.87
CA GLY A 7 -2.02 5.37 23.21
C GLY A 7 -2.35 4.09 22.43
N PHE A 8 -3.08 3.15 23.07
CA PHE A 8 -3.55 1.93 22.41
C PHE A 8 -4.51 2.23 21.26
N PHE A 9 -5.44 3.16 21.43
CA PHE A 9 -6.39 3.55 20.40
C PHE A 9 -5.68 4.14 19.16
N ILE A 10 -4.73 5.06 19.38
CA ILE A 10 -3.90 5.64 18.30
C ILE A 10 -3.09 4.55 17.60
N PHE A 11 -2.50 3.63 18.35
CA PHE A 11 -1.74 2.51 17.79
C PHE A 11 -2.60 1.63 16.87
N ILE A 12 -3.82 1.29 17.32
CA ILE A 12 -4.78 0.51 16.51
C ILE A 12 -5.14 1.26 15.24
N ILE A 13 -5.52 2.53 15.33
CA ILE A 13 -5.88 3.36 14.16
C ILE A 13 -4.71 3.43 13.16
N THR A 14 -3.50 3.64 13.66
CA THR A 14 -2.30 3.76 12.83
C THR A 14 -1.97 2.44 12.14
N THR A 15 -2.19 1.31 12.82
CA THR A 15 -2.06 -0.03 12.22
C THR A 15 -3.11 -0.25 11.13
N PHE A 16 -4.37 0.12 11.34
CA PHE A 16 -5.41 0.06 10.30
C PHE A 16 -5.07 0.97 9.10
N ALA A 17 -4.56 2.18 9.35
CA ALA A 17 -4.12 3.08 8.30
C ALA A 17 -3.02 2.46 7.44
N LEU A 18 -2.05 1.74 8.03
CA LEU A 18 -1.01 1.02 7.29
C LEU A 18 -1.60 -0.02 6.34
N PHE A 19 -2.57 -0.82 6.80
CA PHE A 19 -3.24 -1.79 5.93
C PHE A 19 -3.97 -1.12 4.76
N ILE A 20 -4.64 0.01 5.01
CA ILE A 20 -5.33 0.77 3.97
C ILE A 20 -4.32 1.34 2.97
N PHE A 21 -3.21 1.92 3.43
CA PHE A 21 -2.18 2.48 2.55
C PHE A 21 -1.51 1.39 1.71
N TYR A 22 -1.25 0.23 2.32
CA TYR A 22 -0.72 -0.92 1.61
C TYR A 22 -1.72 -1.45 0.55
N TYR A 23 -3.00 -1.54 0.90
CA TYR A 23 -4.06 -1.95 -0.01
C TYR A 23 -4.14 -1.03 -1.24
N ILE A 24 -4.16 0.29 -1.01
CA ILE A 24 -4.21 1.27 -2.11
C ILE A 24 -2.94 1.18 -2.97
N LYS A 25 -1.77 1.00 -2.35
CA LYS A 25 -0.51 0.79 -3.08
C LYS A 25 -0.60 -0.43 -4.02
N VAL A 26 -1.06 -1.58 -3.52
CA VAL A 26 -1.19 -2.81 -4.31
C VAL A 26 -2.20 -2.64 -5.46
N PHE A 27 -3.28 -1.89 -5.23
CA PHE A 27 -4.20 -1.53 -6.31
C PHE A 27 -3.52 -0.73 -7.43
N TRP A 28 -2.63 0.20 -7.12
CA TRP A 28 -1.85 0.91 -8.14
C TRP A 28 -0.86 0.00 -8.86
N HIS A 29 -0.29 -0.99 -8.20
CA HIS A 29 0.50 -2.03 -8.87
C HIS A 29 -0.34 -2.84 -9.85
N LEU A 30 -1.56 -3.20 -9.48
CA LEU A 30 -2.49 -3.90 -10.35
C LEU A 30 -2.77 -3.09 -11.62
N LYS A 31 -3.04 -1.79 -11.47
CA LYS A 31 -3.22 -0.88 -12.61
C LYS A 31 -1.99 -0.81 -13.51
N LEU A 32 -0.80 -0.76 -12.91
CA LEU A 32 0.45 -0.75 -13.66
C LEU A 32 0.63 -2.03 -14.48
N LEU A 33 0.38 -3.19 -13.88
CA LEU A 33 0.50 -4.49 -14.56
C LEU A 33 -0.50 -4.63 -15.70
N VAL A 34 -1.75 -4.19 -15.53
CA VAL A 34 -2.76 -4.22 -16.59
C VAL A 34 -2.38 -3.29 -17.74
N LEU A 35 -1.86 -2.10 -17.43
CA LEU A 35 -1.37 -1.15 -18.44
C LEU A 35 -0.17 -1.70 -19.23
N GLN A 36 0.76 -2.40 -18.55
CA GLN A 36 1.96 -2.96 -19.16
C GLN A 36 1.68 -4.25 -19.96
N ASN A 37 0.86 -5.15 -19.42
CA ASN A 37 0.57 -6.44 -20.03
C ASN A 37 -0.49 -6.37 -21.13
N LYS A 38 -1.21 -5.23 -21.30
CA LYS A 38 -2.32 -5.05 -22.25
C LYS A 38 -3.39 -6.16 -22.19
N LYS A 39 -3.50 -6.86 -21.06
CA LYS A 39 -4.42 -7.98 -20.85
C LYS A 39 -5.46 -7.58 -19.80
N GLY A 40 -6.75 -7.75 -20.13
CA GLY A 40 -7.88 -7.52 -19.22
C GLY A 40 -8.59 -6.17 -19.41
N LYS A 41 -9.34 -5.76 -18.37
CA LYS A 41 -10.08 -4.47 -18.30
C LYS A 41 -9.15 -3.28 -18.56
N THR A 42 -9.69 -2.15 -19.02
CA THR A 42 -8.84 -0.96 -19.17
C THR A 42 -8.38 -0.44 -17.79
N PRO A 43 -7.17 0.14 -17.65
CA PRO A 43 -6.67 0.68 -16.37
C PRO A 43 -7.61 1.70 -15.72
N LYS A 44 -8.46 2.35 -16.52
CA LYS A 44 -9.48 3.32 -16.08
C LYS A 44 -10.71 2.67 -15.48
N GLU A 45 -11.04 1.45 -15.87
CA GLU A 45 -12.19 0.68 -15.36
C GLU A 45 -11.89 0.00 -14.01
N LEU A 46 -10.62 -0.19 -13.67
CA LEU A 46 -10.22 -0.81 -12.42
C LEU A 46 -10.56 0.09 -11.22
N GLN A 47 -11.38 -0.44 -10.33
CA GLN A 47 -11.72 0.12 -9.04
C GLN A 47 -10.93 -0.56 -7.93
N ALA A 48 -10.78 0.12 -6.79
CA ALA A 48 -10.03 -0.43 -5.67
C ALA A 48 -10.63 -1.79 -5.23
N MET A 49 -11.96 -1.96 -5.29
CA MET A 49 -12.64 -3.19 -4.92
C MET A 49 -12.34 -4.37 -5.85
N ASP A 50 -11.92 -4.15 -7.10
CA ASP A 50 -11.56 -5.22 -8.04
C ASP A 50 -10.33 -6.03 -7.57
N LEU A 51 -9.56 -5.50 -6.61
CA LEU A 51 -8.46 -6.26 -5.99
C LEU A 51 -8.99 -7.44 -5.16
N LEU A 52 -10.16 -7.30 -4.54
CA LEU A 52 -10.77 -8.31 -3.67
C LEU A 52 -11.93 -9.06 -4.33
N ILE A 53 -12.72 -8.34 -5.12
CA ILE A 53 -13.91 -8.86 -5.79
C ILE A 53 -13.53 -9.26 -7.21
N PHE A 54 -13.17 -10.53 -7.37
CA PHE A 54 -12.79 -11.10 -8.66
C PHE A 54 -13.10 -12.58 -8.76
N ASP A 55 -13.01 -13.14 -9.97
CA ASP A 55 -13.20 -14.57 -10.17
C ASP A 55 -11.96 -15.35 -9.71
N TRP A 56 -12.04 -15.92 -8.51
CA TRP A 56 -11.00 -16.75 -7.92
C TRP A 56 -10.75 -18.06 -8.68
N LYS A 57 -11.68 -18.48 -9.55
CA LYS A 57 -11.51 -19.67 -10.41
C LYS A 57 -10.68 -19.35 -11.65
N ASN A 58 -10.57 -18.09 -12.04
CA ASN A 58 -9.73 -17.67 -13.15
C ASN A 58 -8.26 -17.59 -12.72
N ALA A 59 -7.44 -18.51 -13.23
CA ALA A 59 -6.03 -18.62 -12.89
C ALA A 59 -5.20 -17.40 -13.34
N GLU A 60 -5.53 -16.78 -14.48
CA GLU A 60 -4.83 -15.59 -14.98
C GLU A 60 -5.09 -14.39 -14.09
N GLU A 61 -6.35 -14.17 -13.71
CA GLU A 61 -6.76 -13.07 -12.83
C GLU A 61 -6.15 -13.17 -11.42
N ARG A 62 -6.06 -14.40 -10.89
CA ARG A 62 -5.39 -14.66 -9.62
C ARG A 62 -3.90 -14.39 -9.71
N LYS A 63 -3.24 -14.85 -10.77
CA LYS A 63 -1.81 -14.65 -10.99
C LYS A 63 -1.47 -13.16 -11.04
N LEU A 64 -2.25 -12.38 -11.78
CA LEU A 64 -2.04 -10.94 -11.93
C LEU A 64 -2.17 -10.18 -10.60
N ARG A 65 -3.09 -10.58 -9.71
CA ARG A 65 -3.24 -9.99 -8.37
C ARG A 65 -2.12 -10.39 -7.41
N LEU A 66 -1.67 -11.65 -7.47
CA LEU A 66 -0.51 -12.10 -6.72
C LEU A 66 0.76 -11.36 -7.16
N GLU A 67 0.93 -11.17 -8.46
CA GLU A 67 2.03 -10.40 -9.02
C GLU A 67 1.96 -8.94 -8.56
N ALA A 68 0.78 -8.31 -8.56
CA ALA A 68 0.58 -6.96 -8.03
C ALA A 68 0.96 -6.84 -6.54
N LEU A 69 0.62 -7.86 -5.75
CA LEU A 69 0.94 -7.92 -4.32
C LEU A 69 2.45 -8.01 -4.07
N TRP A 70 3.18 -8.70 -4.96
CA TRP A 70 4.63 -8.93 -4.85
C TRP A 70 5.46 -7.86 -5.56
N MET A 71 4.83 -7.06 -6.43
CA MET A 71 5.46 -5.96 -7.14
C MET A 71 5.95 -4.92 -6.13
N TYR A 72 7.20 -4.45 -6.28
CA TYR A 72 7.86 -3.48 -5.38
C TYR A 72 7.67 -3.79 -3.89
N PRO A 73 8.40 -4.79 -3.37
CA PRO A 73 8.50 -5.02 -1.94
C PRO A 73 8.86 -3.71 -1.25
N LEU A 74 8.32 -3.49 -0.05
CA LEU A 74 8.70 -2.33 0.76
C LEU A 74 10.23 -2.25 0.81
N LEU A 75 10.78 -1.05 0.65
CA LEU A 75 12.21 -0.71 0.56
C LEU A 75 12.87 -0.85 -0.81
N PHE A 76 12.19 -1.37 -1.84
CA PHE A 76 12.72 -1.35 -3.21
C PHE A 76 12.33 -0.09 -3.97
N PRO A 77 13.25 0.51 -4.74
CA PRO A 77 12.96 1.69 -5.53
C PRO A 77 11.95 1.38 -6.63
N VAL A 78 11.00 2.30 -6.83
CA VAL A 78 10.18 2.31 -8.04
C VAL A 78 11.02 2.96 -9.13
N GLU A 79 11.57 2.16 -10.03
CA GLU A 79 12.38 2.64 -11.15
C GLU A 79 11.49 3.39 -12.14
N ILE A 80 11.80 4.68 -12.33
CA ILE A 80 11.18 5.54 -13.35
C ILE A 80 12.22 5.72 -14.45
N ASP A 81 11.92 5.19 -15.64
CA ASP A 81 12.75 5.33 -16.84
C ASP A 81 12.28 6.56 -17.63
N GLU A 82 13.18 7.22 -18.37
CA GLU A 82 12.86 8.31 -19.29
C GLU A 82 11.86 7.89 -20.39
N ARG A 83 11.76 6.59 -20.65
CA ARG A 83 10.78 5.99 -21.57
C ARG A 83 9.37 5.89 -20.96
N ASP A 84 9.22 6.02 -19.64
CA ASP A 84 7.91 6.02 -19.00
C ASP A 84 7.17 7.32 -19.34
N LYS A 85 6.15 7.24 -20.20
CA LYS A 85 5.33 8.39 -20.62
C LYS A 85 3.85 8.19 -20.27
N GLY A 86 3.16 9.33 -20.07
CA GLY A 86 1.72 9.36 -19.84
C GLY A 86 1.28 8.64 -18.56
N GLU A 87 0.36 7.68 -18.70
CA GLU A 87 -0.31 7.02 -17.58
C GLU A 87 0.63 6.12 -16.75
N VAL A 88 1.64 5.50 -17.37
CA VAL A 88 2.65 4.67 -16.69
C VAL A 88 3.43 5.50 -15.67
N LEU A 89 3.92 6.67 -16.08
CA LEU A 89 4.68 7.58 -15.24
C LEU A 89 3.86 8.06 -14.04
N HIS A 90 2.60 8.46 -14.29
CA HIS A 90 1.69 8.91 -13.24
C HIS A 90 1.41 7.81 -12.20
N ILE A 91 1.21 6.57 -12.64
CA ILE A 91 1.01 5.43 -11.75
C ILE A 91 2.27 5.17 -10.90
N LYS A 92 3.46 5.11 -11.51
CA LYS A 92 4.73 4.90 -10.81
C LYS A 92 5.00 6.00 -9.76
N GLN A 93 4.76 7.26 -10.10
CA GLN A 93 4.88 8.38 -9.15
C GLN A 93 3.88 8.25 -7.98
N THR A 94 2.66 7.78 -8.26
CA THR A 94 1.65 7.56 -7.23
C THR A 94 2.03 6.43 -6.29
N ILE A 95 2.56 5.31 -6.81
CA ILE A 95 3.12 4.22 -5.99
C ILE A 95 4.25 4.75 -5.10
N LYS A 96 5.16 5.56 -5.64
CA LYS A 96 6.25 6.17 -4.87
C LYS A 96 5.74 7.05 -3.73
N ARG A 97 4.69 7.86 -3.96
CA ARG A 97 4.03 8.66 -2.92
C ARG A 97 3.43 7.79 -1.81
N TRP A 98 2.77 6.69 -2.17
CA TRP A 98 2.24 5.74 -1.19
C TRP A 98 3.33 5.03 -0.39
N ASN A 99 4.46 4.68 -1.01
CA ASN A 99 5.62 4.15 -0.29
C ASN A 99 6.11 5.15 0.78
N ILE A 100 6.25 6.44 0.41
CA ILE A 100 6.65 7.49 1.36
C ILE A 100 5.64 7.61 2.50
N ALA A 101 4.34 7.61 2.18
CA ALA A 101 3.28 7.67 3.20
C ALA A 101 3.37 6.49 4.18
N ILE A 102 3.56 5.26 3.68
CA ILE A 102 3.75 4.06 4.51
C ILE A 102 4.98 4.21 5.41
N TYR A 103 6.10 4.69 4.90
CA TYR A 103 7.29 4.92 5.73
C TYR A 103 7.06 5.95 6.83
N LEU A 104 6.41 7.07 6.52
CA LEU A 104 6.08 8.09 7.52
C LEU A 104 5.14 7.54 8.60
N THR A 105 4.17 6.71 8.22
CA THR A 105 3.26 6.06 9.18
C THR A 105 4.00 5.05 10.07
N LEU A 106 4.93 4.27 9.51
CA LEU A 106 5.78 3.36 10.29
C LEU A 106 6.66 4.12 11.30
N MET A 107 7.24 5.25 10.89
CA MET A 107 8.01 6.12 11.79
C MET A 107 7.13 6.68 12.90
N ALA A 108 5.93 7.18 12.58
CA ALA A 108 4.99 7.68 13.57
C ALA A 108 4.60 6.58 14.58
N MET A 109 4.32 5.37 14.09
CA MET A 109 3.99 4.20 14.93
C MET A 109 5.14 3.84 15.88
N LEU A 110 6.38 3.86 15.40
CA LEU A 110 7.58 3.63 16.22
C LEU A 110 7.73 4.71 17.31
N LEU A 111 7.56 5.99 16.94
CA LEU A 111 7.62 7.10 17.91
C LEU A 111 6.50 7.02 18.95
N SER A 112 5.27 6.66 18.55
CA SER A 112 4.16 6.43 19.47
C SER A 112 4.44 5.30 20.44
N TYR A 113 5.03 4.19 19.96
CA TYR A 113 5.43 3.07 20.82
C TYR A 113 6.49 3.49 21.84
N ILE A 114 7.54 4.18 21.41
CA ILE A 114 8.60 4.68 22.30
C ILE A 114 7.99 5.59 23.39
N TYR A 115 7.10 6.50 23.01
CA TYR A 115 6.41 7.37 23.96
C TYR A 115 5.56 6.60 24.99
N ILE A 116 4.77 5.61 24.53
CA ILE A 116 3.96 4.76 25.41
C ILE A 116 4.85 3.95 26.36
N SER A 117 5.94 3.37 25.86
CA SER A 117 6.87 2.58 26.69
C SER A 117 7.50 3.41 27.80
N LYS A 118 7.91 4.65 27.50
CA LYS A 118 8.53 5.56 28.46
C LYS A 118 7.54 6.10 29.50
N THR A 119 6.27 6.24 29.14
CA THR A 119 5.23 6.81 30.02
C THR A 119 4.40 5.75 30.75
N GLY A 120 4.43 4.48 30.30
CA GLY A 120 3.56 3.42 30.78
C GLY A 120 4.24 2.16 31.35
N PHE A 121 5.56 2.00 31.22
CA PHE A 121 6.32 0.81 31.67
C PHE A 121 7.52 1.15 32.58
N GLY A 122 7.45 2.29 33.28
CA GLY A 122 8.47 2.77 34.22
C GLY A 122 7.92 3.03 35.62
N GLY A 123 7.02 2.17 36.10
CA GLY A 123 6.49 2.14 37.46
C GLY A 123 6.33 0.70 37.90
#